data_AF-G2G496-F1
#
_entry.id   AF-G2G496-F1
#
_cell.length_a   1.000
_cell.length_b   1.000
_cell.length_c   1.000
_cell.angle_alpha   90.00
_cell.angle_beta   90.00
_cell.angle_gamma   90.00
#
_symmetry.space_group_name_H-M   'P 1'
#
loop_
_entity.id
_entity.type
_entity.pdbx_description
1 polymer ?
#
loop_
_entity_poly.entity_id
_entity_poly.type
_entity_poly.pdbx_seq_one_letter_code
_entity_poly.pdbx_strand_id
1 'polypeptide(L)'
;MVAQFQRLAAKESSDFGGTPDAVAAGPDWRERFAAEADLLVAAWSAPGAEEGRTGGMDLPARLVGSMALLDLTVHGWDLARATGQGDPGADEAVVAELTAAVAELAPTARKMGVFGEPVPERAGASGFERLLARTGRDVTAVTRSVGA
;
A
#
# COMPACT_ATOMS: atom_id res chain seq x y z
N MET A 1 -1.81 10.89 -2.96
CA MET A 1 -1.09 9.85 -2.20
C MET A 1 0.23 9.47 -2.86
N VAL A 2 0.24 8.86 -4.05
CA VAL A 2 1.45 8.47 -4.79
C VAL A 2 2.49 9.60 -4.93
N ALA A 3 2.05 10.79 -5.39
CA ALA A 3 2.92 11.96 -5.51
C ALA A 3 3.57 12.42 -4.18
N GLN A 4 2.94 12.13 -3.04
CA GLN A 4 3.51 12.50 -1.73
C GLN A 4 4.65 11.55 -1.33
N PHE A 5 4.53 10.27 -1.68
CA PHE A 5 5.63 9.33 -1.50
C PHE A 5 6.82 9.62 -2.44
N GLN A 6 6.57 10.14 -3.65
CA GLN A 6 7.64 10.61 -4.54
C GLN A 6 8.46 11.75 -3.89
N ARG A 7 7.77 12.74 -3.28
CA ARG A 7 8.43 13.83 -2.53
C ARG A 7 9.28 13.31 -1.37
N LEU A 8 8.77 12.32 -0.64
CA LEU A 8 9.49 11.73 0.49
C LEU A 8 10.77 10.99 0.06
N ALA A 9 10.77 10.36 -1.11
CA ALA A 9 11.96 9.75 -1.70
C ALA A 9 13.06 10.81 -1.97
N ALA A 10 12.64 12.00 -2.44
CA ALA A 10 13.50 13.17 -2.65
C ALA A 10 13.85 13.95 -1.35
N LYS A 11 13.44 13.42 -0.18
CA LYS A 11 13.63 14.04 1.15
C LYS A 11 12.93 15.39 1.30
N GLU A 12 11.91 15.64 0.52
CA GLU A 12 11.10 16.85 0.60
C GLU A 12 10.00 16.73 1.67
N SER A 13 9.36 17.86 1.94
CA SER A 13 8.09 17.91 2.68
C SER A 13 6.97 17.23 1.89
N SER A 14 6.01 16.64 2.60
CA SER A 14 4.85 15.96 2.03
C SER A 14 3.57 16.35 2.76
N ASP A 15 2.43 16.32 2.07
CA ASP A 15 1.12 16.60 2.65
C ASP A 15 0.09 15.52 2.28
N PHE A 16 -0.33 14.75 3.30
CA PHE A 16 -1.37 13.73 3.18
C PHE A 16 -2.75 14.21 3.67
N GLY A 17 -2.89 15.48 4.04
CA GLY A 17 -4.16 16.06 4.51
C GLY A 17 -5.20 16.24 3.41
N GLY A 18 -4.79 16.22 2.13
CA GLY A 18 -5.67 16.36 0.98
C GLY A 18 -5.94 15.06 0.23
N THR A 19 -7.18 14.85 -0.16
CA THR A 19 -7.64 13.76 -1.04
C THR A 19 -8.27 14.33 -2.31
N PRO A 20 -7.47 14.82 -3.27
CA PRO A 20 -8.00 15.32 -4.53
C PRO A 20 -8.74 14.21 -5.29
N ASP A 21 -9.87 14.55 -5.90
CA ASP A 21 -10.63 13.62 -6.74
C ASP A 21 -9.93 13.44 -8.10
N ALA A 22 -8.91 12.58 -8.09
CA ALA A 22 -8.08 12.32 -9.26
C ALA A 22 -8.84 11.62 -10.41
N VAL A 23 -9.93 10.92 -10.09
CA VAL A 23 -10.78 10.23 -11.07
C VAL A 23 -11.72 11.21 -11.75
N ALA A 24 -12.35 12.12 -11.00
CA ALA A 24 -13.22 13.15 -11.57
C ALA A 24 -12.45 14.22 -12.37
N ALA A 25 -11.13 14.32 -12.18
CA ALA A 25 -10.29 15.28 -12.91
C ALA A 25 -10.22 15.04 -14.43
N GLY A 26 -10.58 13.85 -14.92
CA GLY A 26 -10.62 13.58 -16.37
C GLY A 26 -10.73 12.10 -16.72
N PRO A 27 -11.17 11.76 -17.95
CA PRO A 27 -11.32 10.38 -18.41
C PRO A 27 -9.98 9.64 -18.54
N ASP A 28 -8.87 10.37 -18.59
CA ASP A 28 -7.47 9.92 -18.70
C ASP A 28 -6.85 9.52 -17.35
N TRP A 29 -7.66 9.35 -16.30
CA TRP A 29 -7.15 9.09 -14.95
C TRP A 29 -6.32 7.80 -14.86
N ARG A 30 -6.58 6.81 -15.73
CA ARG A 30 -5.83 5.54 -15.75
C ARG A 30 -4.41 5.77 -16.24
N GLU A 31 -4.27 6.50 -17.34
CA GLU A 31 -2.99 6.88 -17.92
C GLU A 31 -2.20 7.76 -16.96
N ARG A 32 -2.87 8.73 -16.32
CA ARG A 32 -2.25 9.56 -15.27
C ARG A 32 -1.78 8.74 -14.09
N PHE A 33 -2.59 7.80 -13.59
CA PHE A 33 -2.20 6.93 -12.49
C PHE A 33 -1.00 6.05 -12.85
N ALA A 34 -0.99 5.46 -14.06
CA ALA A 34 0.14 4.67 -14.55
C ALA A 34 1.43 5.51 -14.60
N ALA A 35 1.37 6.72 -15.14
CA ALA A 35 2.51 7.62 -15.17
C ALA A 35 3.01 8.00 -13.76
N GLU A 36 2.10 8.26 -12.81
CA GLU A 36 2.46 8.54 -11.42
C GLU A 36 3.09 7.33 -10.71
N ALA A 37 2.64 6.12 -11.03
CA ALA A 37 3.25 4.89 -10.52
C ALA A 37 4.67 4.69 -11.06
N ASP A 38 4.89 4.94 -12.35
CA ASP A 38 6.24 4.90 -12.95
C ASP A 38 7.18 5.93 -12.31
N LEU A 39 6.68 7.15 -12.07
CA LEU A 39 7.43 8.19 -11.36
C LEU A 39 7.74 7.81 -9.91
N LEU A 40 6.83 7.13 -9.21
CA LEU A 40 7.08 6.61 -7.86
C LEU A 40 8.20 5.58 -7.86
N VAL A 41 8.16 4.61 -8.79
CA VAL A 41 9.21 3.60 -8.94
C VAL A 41 10.55 4.29 -9.22
N ALA A 42 10.59 5.24 -10.14
CA ALA A 42 11.81 5.98 -10.46
C ALA A 42 12.36 6.75 -9.25
N ALA A 43 11.48 7.41 -8.48
CA ALA A 43 11.88 8.19 -7.30
C ALA A 43 12.51 7.31 -6.20
N TRP A 44 11.93 6.16 -5.91
CA TRP A 44 12.46 5.22 -4.90
C TRP A 44 13.64 4.39 -5.40
N SER A 45 13.80 4.24 -6.72
CA SER A 45 14.97 3.57 -7.31
C SER A 45 16.19 4.48 -7.43
N ALA A 46 16.06 5.78 -7.17
CA ALA A 46 17.16 6.72 -7.27
C ALA A 46 18.24 6.44 -6.19
N PRO A 47 19.54 6.58 -6.52
CA PRO A 47 20.61 6.43 -5.53
C PRO A 47 20.38 7.31 -4.29
N GLY A 48 20.47 6.72 -3.09
CA GLY A 48 20.26 7.42 -1.82
C GLY A 48 18.79 7.62 -1.39
N ALA A 49 17.81 7.24 -2.22
CA ALA A 49 16.39 7.41 -1.89
C ALA A 49 15.99 6.64 -0.62
N GLU A 50 16.53 5.45 -0.42
CA GLU A 50 16.24 4.60 0.76
C GLU A 50 17.15 4.91 1.97
N GLU A 51 18.15 5.77 1.80
CA GLU A 51 19.14 6.06 2.84
C GLU A 51 18.66 7.14 3.81
N GLY A 52 19.12 7.06 5.06
CA GLY A 52 18.83 8.07 6.08
C GLY A 52 17.35 8.17 6.43
N ARG A 53 16.84 9.40 6.51
CA ARG A 53 15.47 9.72 6.94
C ARG A 53 14.75 10.53 5.86
N THR A 54 13.45 10.36 5.71
CA THR A 54 12.62 11.19 4.81
C THR A 54 12.41 12.58 5.39
N GLY A 55 12.16 13.58 4.54
CA GLY A 55 11.89 14.96 4.98
C GLY A 55 10.62 15.10 5.81
N GLY A 56 9.45 15.08 5.16
CA GLY A 56 8.17 15.41 5.80
C GLY A 56 7.75 14.53 6.97
N MET A 57 8.05 13.22 6.93
CA MET A 57 7.68 12.27 7.99
C MET A 57 8.76 12.08 9.06
N ASP A 58 10.01 12.45 8.77
CA ASP A 58 11.17 12.11 9.59
C ASP A 58 11.17 10.64 10.07
N LEU A 59 11.04 9.70 9.14
CA LEU A 59 11.15 8.26 9.39
C LEU A 59 12.31 7.65 8.59
N PRO A 60 12.85 6.48 8.98
CA PRO A 60 13.83 5.77 8.16
C PRO A 60 13.32 5.63 6.73
N ALA A 61 14.12 6.08 5.75
CA ALA A 61 13.62 6.21 4.39
C ALA A 61 13.22 4.87 3.76
N ARG A 62 13.98 3.81 4.01
CA ARG A 62 13.60 2.44 3.62
C ARG A 62 12.24 2.01 4.16
N LEU A 63 11.91 2.36 5.41
CA LEU A 63 10.59 2.04 5.99
C LEU A 63 9.48 2.78 5.24
N VAL A 64 9.68 4.05 4.90
CA VAL A 64 8.70 4.84 4.13
C VAL A 64 8.56 4.32 2.69
N GLY A 65 9.65 3.84 2.08
CA GLY A 65 9.59 3.11 0.81
C GLY A 65 8.70 1.87 0.91
N SER A 66 8.86 1.08 1.98
CA SER A 66 8.01 -0.07 2.25
C SER A 66 6.55 0.33 2.55
N MET A 67 6.29 1.53 3.10
CA MET A 67 4.92 2.06 3.23
C MET A 67 4.28 2.33 1.86
N ALA A 68 5.01 2.94 0.92
CA ALA A 68 4.51 3.19 -0.43
C ALA A 68 4.24 1.87 -1.18
N LEU A 69 5.14 0.89 -1.04
CA LEU A 69 4.96 -0.44 -1.61
C LEU A 69 3.76 -1.17 -0.99
N LEU A 70 3.60 -1.08 0.34
CA LEU A 70 2.47 -1.69 1.04
C LEU A 70 1.13 -1.11 0.58
N ASP A 71 1.06 0.21 0.43
CA ASP A 71 -0.12 0.95 0.01
C ASP A 71 -0.63 0.44 -1.35
N LEU A 72 0.26 0.42 -2.37
CA LEU A 72 -0.09 -0.10 -3.70
C LEU A 72 -0.45 -1.59 -3.69
N THR A 73 0.25 -2.39 -2.90
CA THR A 73 0.03 -3.85 -2.83
C THR A 73 -1.34 -4.17 -2.22
N VAL A 74 -1.66 -3.57 -1.07
CA VAL A 74 -2.90 -3.85 -0.34
C VAL A 74 -4.10 -3.21 -1.05
N HIS A 75 -3.98 -1.96 -1.50
CA HIS A 75 -5.11 -1.30 -2.17
C HIS A 75 -5.35 -1.81 -3.59
N GLY A 76 -4.31 -2.31 -4.27
CA GLY A 76 -4.48 -3.08 -5.51
C GLY A 76 -5.34 -4.32 -5.29
N TRP A 77 -5.11 -5.05 -4.20
CA TRP A 77 -5.95 -6.19 -3.81
C TRP A 77 -7.37 -5.76 -3.40
N ASP A 78 -7.51 -4.67 -2.64
CA ASP A 78 -8.82 -4.13 -2.25
C ASP A 78 -9.67 -3.82 -3.50
N LEU A 79 -9.06 -3.15 -4.50
CA LEU A 79 -9.71 -2.81 -5.76
C LEU A 79 -10.06 -4.04 -6.60
N ALA A 80 -9.13 -4.99 -6.73
CA ALA A 80 -9.36 -6.24 -7.46
C ALA A 80 -10.59 -6.95 -6.90
N ARG A 81 -10.67 -7.10 -5.57
CA ARG A 81 -11.83 -7.72 -4.91
C ARG A 81 -13.11 -6.94 -5.07
N ALA A 82 -13.07 -5.62 -4.88
CA ALA A 82 -14.26 -4.76 -5.00
C ALA A 82 -14.86 -4.79 -6.41
N THR A 83 -14.04 -5.10 -7.42
CA THR A 83 -14.45 -5.17 -8.83
C THR A 83 -14.65 -6.60 -9.34
N GLY A 84 -14.60 -7.59 -8.45
CA GLY A 84 -14.78 -9.01 -8.82
C GLY A 84 -13.64 -9.58 -9.66
N GLN A 85 -12.49 -8.92 -9.68
CA GLN A 85 -11.25 -9.50 -10.18
C GLN A 85 -10.77 -10.54 -9.16
N GLY A 86 -10.14 -11.62 -9.64
CA GLY A 86 -9.57 -12.64 -8.76
C GLY A 86 -8.50 -12.09 -7.82
N ASP A 87 -7.93 -12.95 -6.98
CA ASP A 87 -6.80 -12.56 -6.14
C ASP A 87 -5.58 -12.28 -7.03
N PRO A 88 -5.06 -11.03 -7.08
CA PRO A 88 -3.90 -10.70 -7.90
C PRO A 88 -2.60 -11.32 -7.36
N GLY A 89 -2.56 -11.75 -6.09
CA GLY A 89 -1.34 -12.19 -5.43
C GLY A 89 -0.33 -11.05 -5.23
N ALA A 90 0.85 -11.42 -4.73
CA ALA A 90 2.03 -10.55 -4.68
C ALA A 90 3.29 -11.43 -4.79
N ASP A 91 4.36 -10.86 -5.36
CA ASP A 91 5.66 -11.54 -5.46
C ASP A 91 6.21 -11.91 -4.07
N GLU A 92 6.86 -13.08 -3.96
CA GLU A 92 7.40 -13.56 -2.69
C GLU A 92 8.41 -12.59 -2.06
N ALA A 93 9.22 -11.89 -2.86
CA ALA A 93 10.16 -10.89 -2.38
C ALA A 93 9.44 -9.66 -1.80
N VAL A 94 8.35 -9.24 -2.45
CA VAL A 94 7.49 -8.15 -1.95
C VAL A 94 6.83 -8.57 -0.63
N VAL A 95 6.28 -9.79 -0.58
CA VAL A 95 5.65 -10.32 0.65
C VAL A 95 6.66 -10.40 1.80
N ALA A 96 7.90 -10.83 1.54
CA ALA A 96 8.94 -10.90 2.55
C ALA A 96 9.30 -9.52 3.12
N GLU A 97 9.53 -8.53 2.26
CA GLU A 97 9.83 -7.14 2.67
C GLU A 97 8.66 -6.54 3.47
N LEU A 98 7.44 -6.66 2.95
CA LEU A 98 6.26 -6.09 3.59
C LEU A 98 5.89 -6.78 4.89
N THR A 99 6.20 -8.06 5.07
CA THR A 99 5.97 -8.76 6.34
C THR A 99 6.77 -8.13 7.48
N ALA A 100 8.04 -7.78 7.23
CA ALA A 100 8.87 -7.09 8.21
C ALA A 100 8.37 -5.66 8.49
N ALA A 101 8.07 -4.90 7.43
CA ALA A 101 7.57 -3.54 7.56
C ALA A 101 6.22 -3.48 8.31
N VAL A 102 5.28 -4.38 8.00
CA VAL A 102 3.98 -4.45 8.71
C VAL A 102 4.17 -4.79 10.18
N ALA A 103 5.10 -5.68 10.53
CA ALA A 103 5.36 -6.01 11.93
C ALA A 103 5.84 -4.78 12.73
N GLU A 104 6.70 -3.96 12.11
CA GLU A 104 7.18 -2.71 12.70
C GLU A 104 6.08 -1.63 12.79
N LEU A 105 5.30 -1.45 11.72
CA LEU A 105 4.29 -0.39 11.61
C LEU A 105 3.02 -0.67 12.41
N ALA A 106 2.62 -1.94 12.56
CA ALA A 106 1.30 -2.33 13.03
C ALA A 106 0.86 -1.68 14.36
N PRO A 107 1.69 -1.58 15.42
CA PRO A 107 1.28 -0.96 16.67
C PRO A 107 0.84 0.50 16.50
N THR A 108 1.59 1.27 15.72
CA THR A 108 1.30 2.70 15.47
C THR A 108 0.20 2.86 14.43
N ALA A 109 0.24 2.07 13.35
CA ALA A 109 -0.77 2.10 12.29
C ALA A 109 -2.18 1.81 12.83
N ARG A 110 -2.33 0.87 13.78
CA ARG A 110 -3.63 0.61 14.43
C ARG A 110 -4.10 1.78 15.30
N LYS A 111 -3.21 2.38 16.10
CA LYS A 111 -3.54 3.58 16.90
C LYS A 111 -4.02 4.74 16.04
N MET A 112 -3.49 4.86 14.82
CA MET A 112 -3.87 5.88 13.85
C MET A 112 -5.05 5.47 12.95
N GLY A 113 -5.60 4.26 13.10
CA GLY A 113 -6.70 3.75 12.28
C GLY A 113 -6.32 3.39 10.83
N VAL A 114 -5.03 3.30 10.52
CA VAL A 114 -4.53 2.92 9.18
C VAL A 114 -4.69 1.42 8.95
N PHE A 115 -4.44 0.61 9.98
CA PHE A 115 -4.71 -0.84 9.95
C PHE A 115 -5.92 -1.17 10.81
N GLY A 116 -6.69 -2.16 10.37
CA GLY A 116 -7.68 -2.82 11.22
C GLY A 116 -7.05 -3.76 12.23
N GLU A 117 -7.88 -4.31 13.12
CA GLU A 117 -7.48 -5.45 13.96
C GLU A 117 -7.13 -6.65 13.07
N PRO A 118 -6.08 -7.41 13.42
CA PRO A 118 -5.69 -8.55 12.61
C PRO A 118 -6.79 -9.60 12.62
N VAL A 119 -7.07 -10.18 11.45
CA VAL A 119 -8.05 -11.26 11.33
C VAL A 119 -7.37 -12.63 11.44
N PRO A 120 -8.09 -13.70 11.84
CA PRO A 120 -7.54 -15.04 11.91
C PRO A 120 -6.97 -15.51 10.56
N GLU A 121 -5.74 -16.02 10.56
CA GLU A 121 -5.15 -16.64 9.38
C GLU A 121 -5.78 -18.03 9.16
N ARG A 122 -6.24 -18.31 7.93
CA ARG A 122 -6.71 -19.65 7.55
C ARG A 122 -5.54 -20.63 7.50
N ALA A 123 -5.83 -21.91 7.77
CA ALA A 123 -4.86 -22.98 7.54
C ALA A 123 -4.41 -22.98 6.07
N GLY A 124 -3.10 -23.06 5.84
CA GLY A 124 -2.53 -23.04 4.50
C GLY A 124 -2.66 -21.70 3.76
N ALA A 125 -2.84 -20.57 4.46
CA ALA A 125 -2.77 -19.25 3.86
C ALA A 125 -1.45 -19.06 3.09
N SER A 126 -1.49 -18.40 1.95
CA SER A 126 -0.28 -17.90 1.27
C SER A 126 0.40 -16.83 2.12
N GLY A 127 1.65 -16.48 1.79
CA GLY A 127 2.33 -15.38 2.45
C GLY A 127 1.58 -14.05 2.30
N PHE A 128 0.99 -13.81 1.13
CA PHE A 128 0.23 -12.59 0.86
C PHE A 128 -1.07 -12.52 1.67
N GLU A 129 -1.81 -13.63 1.79
CA GLU A 129 -3.02 -13.65 2.61
C GLU A 129 -2.73 -13.42 4.10
N ARG A 130 -1.60 -13.92 4.61
CA ARG A 130 -1.16 -13.60 5.98
C ARG A 130 -0.83 -12.12 6.14
N LEU A 131 -0.15 -11.53 5.15
CA LEU A 131 0.14 -10.09 5.15
C LEU A 131 -1.17 -9.27 5.19
N LEU A 132 -2.13 -9.59 4.33
CA LEU A 132 -3.46 -8.97 4.30
C LEU A 132 -4.17 -9.12 5.64
N ALA A 133 -4.19 -10.33 6.21
CA ALA A 133 -4.81 -10.60 7.50
C ALA A 133 -4.25 -9.73 8.63
N ARG A 134 -2.92 -9.51 8.65
CA ARG A 134 -2.23 -8.66 9.65
C ARG A 134 -2.61 -7.18 9.55
N THR A 135 -2.97 -6.72 8.36
CA THR A 135 -3.47 -5.36 8.09
C THR A 135 -5.00 -5.22 8.30
N GLY A 136 -5.66 -6.31 8.73
CA GLY A 136 -7.09 -6.36 9.04
C GLY A 136 -8.00 -6.66 7.85
N ARG A 137 -7.45 -7.14 6.73
CA ARG A 137 -8.25 -7.53 5.55
C ARG A 137 -8.70 -8.98 5.69
N ASP A 138 -10.00 -9.21 5.52
CA ASP A 138 -10.58 -10.55 5.49
C ASP A 138 -10.57 -11.13 4.07
N VAL A 139 -9.72 -12.13 3.86
CA VAL A 139 -9.57 -12.85 2.59
C VAL A 139 -10.65 -13.92 2.37
N THR A 140 -11.38 -14.29 3.43
CA THR A 140 -12.38 -15.39 3.44
C THR A 140 -13.80 -14.93 3.14
N ALA A 141 -14.07 -13.61 3.22
CA ALA A 141 -15.37 -13.06 2.89
C ALA A 141 -15.68 -13.26 1.40
N VAL A 142 -16.32 -14.37 1.03
CA VAL A 142 -16.96 -14.51 -0.27
C VAL A 142 -18.07 -13.47 -0.33
N THR A 143 -18.05 -12.59 -1.33
CA THR A 143 -19.18 -11.72 -1.63
C THR A 143 -20.39 -12.61 -1.84
N ARG A 144 -21.25 -12.75 -0.82
CA ARG A 144 -22.55 -13.39 -0.99
C ARG A 144 -23.28 -12.53 -2.00
N SER A 145 -23.49 -13.04 -3.21
CA SER A 145 -24.49 -12.47 -4.11
C SER A 145 -25.81 -12.53 -3.35
N VAL A 146 -26.34 -11.38 -2.96
CA VAL A 146 -27.74 -11.29 -2.55
C VAL A 146 -28.52 -11.50 -3.83
N GLY A 147 -28.99 -12.72 -4.02
CA GLY A 147 -30.03 -13.00 -5.01
C GLY A 147 -31.33 -12.41 -4.50
N ALA A 148 -31.90 -11.49 -5.29
CA ALA A 148 -33.33 -11.22 -5.42
C ALA A 148 -33.55 -10.42 -6.71
#